data_AF-R9CE05-F1
#
_entry.id   AF-R9CE05-F1
#
_cell.length_a   1.000
_cell.length_b   1.000
_cell.length_c   1.000
_cell.angle_alpha   90.00
_cell.angle_beta   90.00
_cell.angle_gamma   90.00
#
_symmetry.space_group_name_H-M   'P 1'
#
loop_
_entity.id
_entity.type
_entity.pdbx_description
1 polymer ?
#
loop_
_entity_poly.entity_id
_entity_poly.type
_entity_poly.pdbx_seq_one_letter_code
_entity_poly.pdbx_strand_id
1 'polypeptide(L)'
;MFNSLKVHPVSFIRAMSNALELSATGISRHHRRTAIIAKHIGEFLKLKQDELEILIYSALLHDIGAASNWNEKHFIAYCEDDLIFNHAEKGYLILKDSYPLGILAEPIRYHHDRYYGGNPSGLKGEDIPLISRIIHISDRIEVLINNDVHILFQRCNIIQVIKESNYFDPKLVQVFNELSKFEYFWLDIVNPIYQNHFLDDISFFGKLLFDIDDLIDMAEIFAKVVDETSHYTAEHSKNVAKIYKFLAEKRGFSNLECKQFYLAGLLHDLGKLA
;
A
#
# COMPACT_ATOMS: atom_id res chain seq x y z
N MET A 1 -25.18 -9.40 25.05
CA MET A 1 -24.84 -8.56 23.87
C MET A 1 -23.35 -8.62 23.72
N PHE A 2 -22.84 -9.39 22.76
CA PHE A 2 -21.41 -9.55 22.56
C PHE A 2 -20.82 -8.24 22.04
N ASN A 3 -19.83 -7.70 22.76
CA ASN A 3 -19.01 -6.58 22.34
C ASN A 3 -18.30 -6.97 21.03
N SER A 4 -18.86 -6.57 19.88
CA SER A 4 -18.11 -6.59 18.63
C SER A 4 -17.05 -5.51 18.70
N LEU A 5 -15.79 -5.91 18.74
CA LEU A 5 -14.64 -5.00 18.66
C LEU A 5 -14.71 -4.30 17.29
N LYS A 6 -15.30 -3.10 17.24
CA LYS A 6 -15.36 -2.31 16.01
C LYS A 6 -14.02 -1.62 15.81
N VAL A 7 -13.10 -2.25 15.10
CA VAL A 7 -11.85 -1.60 14.70
C VAL A 7 -12.08 -0.97 13.34
N HIS A 8 -11.82 0.33 13.23
CA HIS A 8 -11.83 0.99 11.94
C HIS A 8 -10.66 0.49 11.11
N PRO A 9 -10.88 -0.16 9.96
CA PRO A 9 -9.80 -0.65 9.10
C PRO A 9 -8.82 0.40 8.64
N VAL A 10 -9.25 1.67 8.56
CA VAL A 10 -8.36 2.80 8.28
C VAL A 10 -7.20 2.82 9.27
N SER A 11 -7.46 2.60 10.57
CA SER A 11 -6.41 2.56 11.60
C SER A 11 -5.49 1.36 11.42
N PHE A 12 -6.03 0.22 11.00
CA PHE A 12 -5.24 -0.98 10.74
C PHE A 12 -4.35 -0.80 9.51
N ILE A 13 -4.92 -0.43 8.35
CA ILE A 13 -4.17 -0.18 7.12
C ILE A 13 -3.14 0.95 7.32
N ARG A 14 -3.49 2.01 8.06
CA ARG A 14 -2.54 3.07 8.43
C ARG A 14 -1.38 2.52 9.26
N ALA A 15 -1.67 1.73 10.31
CA ALA A 15 -0.62 1.11 11.11
C ALA A 15 0.28 0.19 10.29
N MET A 16 -0.29 -0.54 9.34
CA MET A 16 0.45 -1.47 8.48
C MET A 16 1.29 -0.76 7.43
N SER A 17 0.73 0.26 6.77
CA SER A 17 1.49 1.14 5.86
C SER A 17 2.68 1.76 6.59
N ASN A 18 2.50 2.18 7.85
CA ASN A 18 3.59 2.72 8.65
C ASN A 18 4.66 1.66 8.95
N ALA A 19 4.26 0.43 9.27
CA ALA A 19 5.19 -0.67 9.50
C ALA A 19 6.02 -1.00 8.25
N LEU A 20 5.38 -1.02 7.07
CA LEU A 20 6.05 -1.18 5.77
C LEU A 20 7.03 -0.04 5.46
N GLU A 21 6.70 1.19 5.87
CA GLU A 21 7.60 2.34 5.71
C GLU A 21 8.81 2.30 6.65
N LEU A 22 8.68 1.70 7.84
CA LEU A 22 9.74 1.55 8.84
C LEU A 22 10.72 0.41 8.52
N SER A 23 10.26 -0.67 7.88
CA SER A 23 11.14 -1.77 7.44
C SER A 23 12.04 -1.43 6.26
N ALA A 24 11.76 -0.31 5.56
CA ALA A 24 12.70 0.28 4.62
C ALA A 24 13.89 0.88 5.39
N THR A 25 15.04 1.07 4.73
CA THR A 25 16.26 1.66 5.34
C THR A 25 16.06 3.12 5.79
N GLY A 26 15.29 3.33 6.87
CA GLY A 26 14.74 4.61 7.32
C GLY A 26 13.27 4.82 6.94
N ILE A 27 12.61 5.80 7.57
CA ILE A 27 11.21 6.19 7.33
C ILE A 27 11.03 6.58 5.85
N SER A 28 10.65 5.63 5.01
CA SER A 28 10.31 5.89 3.61
C SER A 28 8.97 6.62 3.58
N ARG A 29 8.89 7.82 2.99
CA ARG A 29 7.61 8.55 2.77
C ARG A 29 6.91 8.14 1.47
N HIS A 30 7.45 7.13 0.81
CA HIS A 30 7.14 6.74 -0.56
C HIS A 30 5.68 6.33 -0.72
N HIS A 31 5.22 5.32 0.02
CA HIS A 31 3.86 4.79 -0.14
C HIS A 31 2.80 5.86 0.14
N ARG A 32 3.00 6.67 1.19
CA ARG A 32 2.11 7.81 1.49
C ARG A 32 2.08 8.84 0.36
N ARG A 33 3.23 9.24 -0.17
CA ARG A 33 3.29 10.22 -1.26
C ARG A 33 2.68 9.67 -2.55
N THR A 34 2.97 8.43 -2.91
CA THR A 34 2.34 7.73 -4.03
C THR A 34 0.81 7.72 -3.86
N ALA A 35 0.31 7.43 -2.66
CA ALA A 35 -1.12 7.46 -2.36
C ALA A 35 -1.74 8.86 -2.43
N ILE A 36 -1.03 9.92 -2.00
CA ILE A 36 -1.48 11.32 -2.13
C ILE A 36 -1.55 11.73 -3.61
N ILE A 37 -0.53 11.40 -4.40
CA ILE A 37 -0.52 11.68 -5.84
C ILE A 37 -1.69 10.96 -6.53
N ALA A 38 -1.87 9.67 -6.23
CA ALA A 38 -2.96 8.86 -6.74
C ALA A 38 -4.33 9.42 -6.35
N LYS A 39 -4.50 9.86 -5.09
CA LYS A 39 -5.70 10.52 -4.59
C LYS A 39 -6.04 11.75 -5.43
N HIS A 40 -5.10 12.65 -5.63
CA HIS A 40 -5.36 13.86 -6.42
C HIS A 40 -5.71 13.55 -7.88
N ILE A 41 -5.06 12.56 -8.50
CA ILE A 41 -5.41 12.10 -9.86
C ILE A 41 -6.84 11.54 -9.87
N GLY A 42 -7.19 10.68 -8.91
CA GLY A 42 -8.53 10.10 -8.79
C GLY A 42 -9.63 11.14 -8.56
N GLU A 43 -9.37 12.14 -7.70
CA GLU A 43 -10.27 13.27 -7.46
C GLU A 43 -10.46 14.13 -8.72
N PHE A 44 -9.38 14.40 -9.46
CA PHE A 44 -9.44 15.15 -10.71
C PHE A 44 -10.25 14.41 -11.78
N LEU A 45 -10.12 13.07 -11.83
CA LEU A 45 -10.91 12.18 -12.68
C LEU A 45 -12.36 12.01 -12.19
N LYS A 46 -12.70 12.51 -11.00
CA LYS A 46 -14.01 12.34 -10.35
C LYS A 46 -14.39 10.87 -10.17
N LEU A 47 -13.42 10.05 -9.76
CA LEU A 47 -13.71 8.67 -9.35
C LEU A 47 -14.77 8.67 -8.25
N LYS A 48 -15.59 7.63 -8.24
CA LYS A 48 -16.55 7.45 -7.14
C LYS A 48 -15.79 7.21 -5.83
N GLN A 49 -16.45 7.49 -4.71
CA GLN A 49 -15.81 7.39 -3.40
C GLN A 49 -15.23 5.98 -3.14
N ASP A 50 -15.97 4.93 -3.48
CA ASP A 50 -15.51 3.54 -3.35
C ASP A 50 -14.27 3.25 -4.21
N GLU A 51 -14.25 3.68 -5.47
CA GLU A 51 -13.11 3.53 -6.38
C GLU A 51 -11.88 4.33 -5.90
N LEU A 52 -12.09 5.54 -5.40
CA LEU A 52 -11.04 6.40 -4.85
C LEU A 52 -10.39 5.76 -3.63
N GLU A 53 -11.17 5.11 -2.77
CA GLU A 53 -10.63 4.40 -1.61
C GLU A 53 -9.84 3.15 -1.99
N ILE A 54 -10.35 2.34 -2.92
CA ILE A 54 -9.59 1.21 -3.47
C ILE A 54 -8.26 1.71 -4.05
N LEU A 55 -8.28 2.83 -4.78
CA LEU A 55 -7.07 3.44 -5.34
C LEU A 55 -6.08 3.86 -4.24
N ILE A 56 -6.54 4.54 -3.19
CA ILE A 56 -5.67 5.01 -2.11
C ILE A 56 -5.07 3.83 -1.35
N TYR A 57 -5.87 2.81 -1.00
CA TYR A 57 -5.37 1.64 -0.29
C TYR A 57 -4.45 0.78 -1.15
N SER A 58 -4.76 0.63 -2.44
CA SER A 58 -3.87 -0.06 -3.38
C SER A 58 -2.54 0.67 -3.52
N ALA A 59 -2.56 2.01 -3.60
CA ALA A 59 -1.35 2.82 -3.65
C ALA A 59 -0.52 2.75 -2.35
N LEU A 60 -1.15 2.64 -1.18
CA LEU A 60 -0.43 2.45 0.09
C LEU A 60 0.24 1.08 0.21
N LEU A 61 -0.34 0.05 -0.40
CA LEU A 61 0.09 -1.34 -0.27
C LEU A 61 0.74 -1.90 -1.54
N HIS A 62 1.02 -1.08 -2.55
CA HIS A 62 1.49 -1.55 -3.86
C HIS A 62 2.80 -2.36 -3.79
N ASP A 63 3.65 -2.02 -2.81
CA ASP A 63 4.94 -2.66 -2.56
C ASP A 63 4.88 -3.74 -1.46
N ILE A 64 3.69 -4.20 -1.04
CA ILE A 64 3.56 -5.23 0.01
C ILE A 64 4.30 -6.52 -0.31
N GLY A 65 4.45 -6.86 -1.60
CA GLY A 65 5.22 -8.02 -2.07
C GLY A 65 6.73 -7.83 -2.13
N ALA A 66 7.24 -6.60 -1.92
CA ALA A 66 8.68 -6.30 -1.85
C ALA A 66 9.28 -6.61 -0.45
N ALA A 67 8.41 -6.91 0.52
CA ALA A 67 8.55 -7.80 1.68
C ALA A 67 9.96 -8.26 2.11
N SER A 68 10.63 -9.03 1.26
CA SER A 68 11.85 -9.76 1.61
C SER A 68 13.15 -9.09 1.13
N ASN A 69 13.07 -8.08 0.27
CA ASN A 69 14.22 -7.54 -0.48
C ASN A 69 14.50 -6.05 -0.19
N TRP A 70 14.08 -5.52 0.96
CA TRP A 70 14.05 -4.07 1.25
C TRP A 70 15.41 -3.37 1.29
N ASN A 71 16.50 -4.10 1.47
CA ASN A 71 17.86 -3.54 1.38
C ASN A 71 18.21 -3.04 -0.04
N GLU A 72 17.40 -3.37 -1.05
CA GLU A 72 17.62 -3.03 -2.45
C GLU A 72 16.62 -1.99 -2.99
N LYS A 73 15.94 -1.23 -2.11
CA LYS A 73 14.86 -0.30 -2.51
C LYS A 73 15.34 0.87 -3.39
N HIS A 74 16.63 1.24 -3.35
CA HIS A 74 17.19 2.20 -4.31
C HIS A 74 17.42 1.62 -5.71
N PHE A 75 17.32 0.29 -5.89
CA PHE A 75 17.51 -0.35 -7.19
C PHE A 75 16.17 -0.67 -7.88
N ILE A 76 15.13 -1.09 -7.14
CA ILE A 76 13.86 -1.54 -7.76
C ILE A 76 13.15 -0.41 -8.53
N ALA A 77 13.11 0.82 -8.02
CA ALA A 77 12.50 1.94 -8.74
C ALA A 77 13.25 2.36 -10.04
N TYR A 78 14.49 1.90 -10.19
CA TYR A 78 15.40 2.22 -11.30
C TYR A 78 15.75 1.02 -12.20
N CYS A 79 15.35 -0.21 -11.85
CA CYS A 79 15.70 -1.42 -12.57
C CYS A 79 14.51 -1.98 -13.35
N GLU A 80 14.53 -1.91 -14.68
CA GLU A 80 13.58 -2.60 -15.56
C GLU A 80 13.80 -4.13 -15.62
N ASP A 81 14.05 -4.77 -14.48
CA ASP A 81 14.35 -6.19 -14.39
C ASP A 81 13.12 -6.98 -13.91
N ASP A 82 13.16 -8.30 -14.06
CA ASP A 82 12.08 -9.24 -13.67
C ASP A 82 11.64 -9.07 -12.20
N LEU A 83 12.52 -8.50 -11.36
CA LEU A 83 12.27 -8.21 -9.95
C LEU A 83 11.06 -7.30 -9.70
N ILE A 84 10.83 -6.28 -10.54
CA ILE A 84 9.69 -5.36 -10.41
C ILE A 84 8.36 -6.12 -10.58
N PHE A 85 8.27 -6.98 -11.59
CA PHE A 85 7.04 -7.73 -11.84
C PHE A 85 6.81 -8.80 -10.76
N ASN A 86 7.89 -9.37 -10.22
CA ASN A 86 7.82 -10.37 -9.16
C ASN A 86 7.22 -9.84 -7.86
N HIS A 87 7.51 -8.59 -7.45
CA HIS A 87 6.92 -8.06 -6.21
C HIS A 87 5.44 -7.75 -6.38
N ALA A 88 5.02 -7.27 -7.56
CA ALA A 88 3.62 -7.07 -7.87
C ALA A 88 2.82 -8.39 -7.85
N GLU A 89 3.39 -9.46 -8.42
CA GLU A 89 2.80 -10.80 -8.37
C GLU A 89 2.74 -11.35 -6.93
N LYS A 90 3.81 -11.18 -6.14
CA LYS A 90 3.81 -11.53 -4.71
C LYS A 90 2.72 -10.77 -3.95
N GLY A 91 2.58 -9.47 -4.19
CA GLY A 91 1.54 -8.64 -3.58
C GLY A 91 0.13 -9.14 -3.91
N TYR A 92 -0.11 -9.51 -5.17
CA TYR A 92 -1.35 -10.18 -5.57
C TYR A 92 -1.59 -11.48 -4.80
N LEU A 93 -0.60 -12.37 -4.72
CA LEU A 93 -0.72 -13.65 -4.01
C LEU A 93 -0.94 -13.48 -2.50
N ILE A 94 -0.41 -12.41 -1.90
CA ILE A 94 -0.61 -12.08 -0.48
C ILE A 94 -2.06 -11.64 -0.23
N LEU A 95 -2.66 -10.89 -1.14
CA LEU A 95 -3.94 -10.21 -0.90
C LEU A 95 -5.16 -10.94 -1.49
N LYS A 96 -5.02 -11.68 -2.59
CA LYS A 96 -6.14 -12.18 -3.42
C LYS A 96 -7.21 -12.97 -2.67
N ASP A 97 -6.83 -13.72 -1.63
CA ASP A 97 -7.73 -14.60 -0.87
C ASP A 97 -8.25 -13.91 0.42
N SER A 98 -7.82 -12.66 0.66
CA SER A 98 -8.29 -11.86 1.80
C SER A 98 -9.72 -11.36 1.54
N TYR A 99 -10.65 -11.66 2.45
CA TYR A 99 -12.00 -11.10 2.38
C TYR A 99 -12.00 -9.56 2.36
N PRO A 100 -11.30 -8.85 3.27
CA PRO A 100 -11.29 -7.38 3.26
C PRO A 100 -10.34 -6.75 2.24
N LEU A 101 -9.22 -7.40 1.90
CA LEU A 101 -8.15 -6.77 1.09
C LEU A 101 -8.02 -7.34 -0.33
N GLY A 102 -8.77 -8.40 -0.67
CA GLY A 102 -8.69 -9.05 -1.98
C GLY A 102 -9.02 -8.12 -3.15
N ILE A 103 -9.87 -7.12 -2.92
CA ILE A 103 -10.20 -6.08 -3.90
C ILE A 103 -8.99 -5.23 -4.33
N LEU A 104 -7.94 -5.18 -3.52
CA LEU A 104 -6.70 -4.45 -3.81
C LEU A 104 -5.72 -5.29 -4.65
N ALA A 105 -5.91 -6.61 -4.72
CA ALA A 105 -4.94 -7.53 -5.29
C ALA A 105 -4.71 -7.30 -6.79
N GLU A 106 -5.76 -7.15 -7.60
CA GLU A 106 -5.62 -6.88 -9.04
C GLU A 106 -5.00 -5.51 -9.33
N PRO A 107 -5.45 -4.40 -8.70
CA PRO A 107 -4.76 -3.12 -8.80
C PRO A 107 -3.25 -3.21 -8.58
N ILE A 108 -2.85 -3.94 -7.55
CA ILE A 108 -1.44 -4.15 -7.17
C ILE A 108 -0.74 -5.09 -8.15
N ARG A 109 -1.39 -6.11 -8.70
CA ARG A 109 -0.74 -7.03 -9.64
C ARG A 109 -0.17 -6.34 -10.88
N TYR A 110 -0.90 -5.35 -11.40
CA TYR A 110 -0.61 -4.76 -12.71
C TYR A 110 -0.07 -3.33 -12.63
N HIS A 111 0.33 -2.84 -11.45
CA HIS A 111 0.75 -1.44 -11.27
C HIS A 111 2.08 -1.08 -11.97
N HIS A 112 2.83 -2.06 -12.48
CA HIS A 112 4.02 -1.86 -13.32
C HIS A 112 3.76 -2.10 -14.81
N ASP A 113 2.55 -2.45 -15.20
CA ASP A 113 2.22 -2.69 -16.60
C ASP A 113 2.32 -1.38 -17.40
N ARG A 114 3.11 -1.44 -18.47
CA ARG A 114 3.30 -0.39 -19.46
C ARG A 114 2.08 -0.31 -20.38
N TYR A 115 1.56 0.88 -20.58
CA TYR A 115 0.34 1.12 -21.35
C TYR A 115 0.43 0.59 -22.79
N TYR A 116 1.59 0.64 -23.43
CA TYR A 116 1.75 0.20 -24.82
C TYR A 116 2.10 -1.30 -24.95
N GLY A 117 2.11 -2.05 -23.85
CA GLY A 117 2.42 -3.49 -23.80
C GLY A 117 3.89 -3.80 -23.52
N GLY A 118 4.29 -5.03 -23.81
CA GLY A 118 5.60 -5.57 -23.41
C GLY A 118 5.64 -6.07 -21.95
N ASN A 119 4.46 -6.30 -21.37
CA ASN A 119 4.30 -6.70 -19.97
C ASN A 119 4.27 -8.23 -19.85
N PRO A 120 4.85 -8.81 -18.78
CA PRO A 120 4.69 -10.23 -18.46
C PRO A 120 3.23 -10.65 -18.26
N SER A 121 2.35 -9.73 -17.83
CA SER A 121 0.90 -9.95 -17.71
C SER A 121 0.19 -10.20 -19.05
N GLY A 122 0.79 -9.76 -20.16
CA GLY A 122 0.17 -9.73 -21.49
C GLY A 122 -0.85 -8.59 -21.69
N LEU A 123 -1.16 -7.79 -20.66
CA LEU A 123 -2.11 -6.68 -20.76
C LEU A 123 -1.51 -5.46 -21.46
N LYS A 124 -2.38 -4.65 -22.08
CA LYS A 124 -2.02 -3.37 -22.70
C LYS A 124 -3.21 -2.43 -22.76
N GLY A 125 -2.94 -1.15 -22.90
CA GLY A 125 -3.94 -0.11 -23.10
C GLY A 125 -4.93 -0.06 -21.95
N GLU A 126 -6.22 -0.08 -22.30
CA GLU A 126 -7.31 -0.05 -21.33
C GLU A 126 -7.67 -1.43 -20.75
N ASP A 127 -7.02 -2.51 -21.21
CA ASP A 127 -7.11 -3.83 -20.58
C ASP A 127 -6.40 -3.85 -19.21
N ILE A 128 -5.47 -2.90 -18.98
CA ILE A 128 -4.85 -2.68 -17.68
C ILE A 128 -5.86 -1.91 -16.80
N PRO A 129 -6.14 -2.37 -15.56
CA PRO A 129 -7.06 -1.67 -14.67
C PRO A 129 -6.70 -0.20 -14.51
N LEU A 130 -7.71 0.67 -14.51
CA LEU A 130 -7.49 2.12 -14.37
C LEU A 130 -6.71 2.45 -13.10
N ILE A 131 -7.05 1.79 -11.99
CA ILE A 131 -6.36 1.97 -10.70
C ILE A 131 -4.87 1.62 -10.83
N SER A 132 -4.52 0.50 -11.48
CA SER A 132 -3.12 0.13 -11.74
C SER A 132 -2.40 1.18 -12.58
N ARG A 133 -3.04 1.71 -13.62
CA ARG A 133 -2.47 2.78 -14.46
C ARG A 133 -2.22 4.07 -13.65
N ILE A 134 -3.13 4.41 -12.73
CA ILE A 134 -2.95 5.58 -11.84
C ILE A 134 -1.81 5.36 -10.86
N ILE A 135 -1.71 4.16 -10.25
CA ILE A 135 -0.60 3.83 -9.34
C ILE A 135 0.72 3.93 -10.10
N HIS A 136 0.82 3.37 -11.31
CA HIS A 136 2.05 3.39 -12.12
C HIS A 136 2.61 4.82 -12.33
N ILE A 137 1.77 5.75 -12.77
CA ILE A 137 2.22 7.14 -12.97
C ILE A 137 2.49 7.85 -11.64
N SER A 138 1.70 7.57 -10.59
CA SER A 138 1.87 8.18 -9.27
C SER A 138 3.19 7.77 -8.61
N ASP A 139 3.52 6.49 -8.74
CA ASP A 139 4.76 5.88 -8.24
C ASP A 139 5.99 6.52 -8.91
N ARG A 140 5.97 6.65 -10.24
CA ARG A 140 7.05 7.32 -10.97
C ARG A 140 7.20 8.78 -10.56
N ILE A 141 6.10 9.51 -10.38
CA ILE A 141 6.16 10.91 -9.94
C ILE A 141 6.84 10.99 -8.56
N GLU A 142 6.49 10.11 -7.63
CA GLU A 142 7.09 10.08 -6.29
C GLU A 142 8.60 9.83 -6.35
N VAL A 143 9.00 8.80 -7.10
CA VAL A 143 10.42 8.41 -7.24
C VAL A 143 11.27 9.53 -7.82
N LEU A 144 10.70 10.38 -8.69
CA LEU A 144 11.40 11.53 -9.28
C LEU A 144 11.63 12.69 -8.30
N ILE A 145 10.98 12.69 -7.12
CA ILE A 145 11.11 13.75 -6.13
C ILE A 145 12.47 13.63 -5.42
N ASN A 146 13.32 14.63 -5.62
CA ASN A 146 14.54 14.80 -4.84
C ASN A 146 14.22 15.53 -3.51
N ASN A 147 14.43 14.85 -2.38
CA ASN A 147 14.14 15.42 -1.05
C ASN A 147 15.06 16.59 -0.65
N ASP A 148 16.22 16.74 -1.30
CA ASP A 148 17.16 17.84 -1.04
C ASP A 148 16.80 19.13 -1.82
N VAL A 149 15.79 19.07 -2.70
CA VAL A 149 15.33 20.18 -3.52
C VAL A 149 13.90 20.54 -3.16
N HIS A 150 13.61 21.84 -3.01
CA HIS A 150 12.22 22.27 -2.78
C HIS A 150 11.31 21.84 -3.92
N ILE A 151 10.15 21.23 -3.61
CA ILE A 151 9.26 20.58 -4.60
C ILE A 151 8.89 21.50 -5.78
N LEU A 152 8.63 22.78 -5.49
CA LEU A 152 8.26 23.77 -6.52
C LEU A 152 9.41 24.13 -7.47
N PHE A 153 10.68 23.94 -7.08
CA PHE A 153 11.83 24.21 -7.95
C PHE A 153 12.13 23.06 -8.91
N GLN A 154 11.74 21.84 -8.56
CA GLN A 154 11.93 20.64 -9.39
C GLN A 154 10.70 20.26 -10.22
N ARG A 155 9.53 20.87 -9.96
CA ARG A 155 8.26 20.52 -10.63
C ARG A 155 8.35 20.48 -12.16
N CYS A 156 9.04 21.46 -12.77
CA CYS A 156 9.14 21.56 -14.23
C CYS A 156 9.90 20.35 -14.81
N ASN A 157 10.95 19.90 -14.13
CA ASN A 157 11.72 18.72 -14.53
C ASN A 157 10.88 17.45 -14.42
N ILE A 158 10.16 17.26 -13.31
CA ILE A 158 9.27 16.10 -13.10
C ILE A 158 8.20 16.06 -14.19
N ILE A 159 7.54 17.20 -14.47
CA ILE A 159 6.53 17.31 -15.53
C ILE A 159 7.12 16.90 -16.89
N GLN A 160 8.31 17.40 -17.21
CA GLN A 160 8.97 17.10 -18.47
C GLN A 160 9.28 15.60 -18.61
N VAL A 161 9.88 14.98 -17.58
CA VAL A 161 10.22 13.55 -17.59
C VAL A 161 8.98 12.68 -17.79
N ILE A 162 7.87 12.96 -17.08
CA ILE A 162 6.62 12.21 -17.25
C ILE A 162 6.03 12.41 -18.65
N LYS A 163 6.12 13.62 -19.21
CA LYS A 163 5.61 13.92 -20.56
C LYS A 163 6.40 13.24 -21.67
N GLU A 164 7.71 13.09 -21.50
CA GLU A 164 8.61 12.43 -22.46
C GLU A 164 8.59 10.90 -22.32
N SER A 165 8.04 10.36 -21.23
CA SER A 165 7.91 8.94 -20.99
C SER A 165 6.87 8.29 -21.91
N ASN A 166 7.22 7.14 -22.50
CA ASN A 166 6.41 6.47 -23.53
C ASN A 166 5.75 5.17 -23.06
N TYR A 167 5.55 4.99 -21.75
CA TYR A 167 4.96 3.78 -21.15
C TYR A 167 3.73 4.07 -20.28
N PHE A 168 3.33 5.33 -20.11
CA PHE A 168 2.12 5.72 -19.39
C PHE A 168 0.91 5.86 -20.29
N ASP A 169 -0.27 5.78 -19.67
CA ASP A 169 -1.53 6.14 -20.31
C ASP A 169 -1.52 7.63 -20.70
N PRO A 170 -1.69 7.98 -21.98
CA PRO A 170 -1.68 9.37 -22.43
C PRO A 170 -2.77 10.22 -21.78
N LYS A 171 -3.92 9.64 -21.41
CA LYS A 171 -4.99 10.35 -20.69
C LYS A 171 -4.52 10.73 -19.29
N LEU A 172 -3.79 9.85 -18.60
CA LEU A 172 -3.27 10.13 -17.27
C LEU A 172 -2.10 11.13 -17.30
N VAL A 173 -1.24 11.09 -18.33
CA VAL A 173 -0.22 12.12 -18.55
C VAL A 173 -0.87 13.49 -18.74
N GLN A 174 -1.97 13.58 -19.49
CA GLN A 174 -2.72 14.83 -19.65
C GLN A 174 -3.33 15.31 -18.34
N VAL A 175 -3.95 14.42 -17.56
CA VAL A 175 -4.51 14.73 -16.23
C VAL A 175 -3.43 15.26 -15.30
N PHE A 176 -2.29 14.57 -15.21
CA PHE A 176 -1.15 15.02 -14.42
C PHE A 176 -0.66 16.39 -14.87
N ASN A 177 -0.53 16.64 -16.18
CA ASN A 177 -0.11 17.93 -16.70
C ASN A 177 -1.07 19.07 -16.31
N GLU A 178 -2.38 18.84 -16.29
CA GLU A 178 -3.35 19.84 -15.80
C GLU A 178 -3.28 20.04 -14.28
N LEU A 179 -3.24 18.94 -13.53
CA LEU A 179 -3.16 18.95 -12.07
C LEU A 179 -1.86 19.60 -11.55
N SER A 180 -0.75 19.37 -12.25
CA SER A 180 0.58 19.89 -11.90
C SER A 180 0.71 21.41 -11.99
N LYS A 181 -0.25 22.10 -12.61
CA LYS A 181 -0.31 23.56 -12.65
C LYS A 181 -0.69 24.16 -11.30
N PHE A 182 -1.37 23.39 -10.45
CA PHE A 182 -1.78 23.86 -9.14
C PHE A 182 -0.70 23.60 -8.10
N GLU A 183 -0.39 24.62 -7.30
CA GLU A 183 0.66 24.51 -6.27
C GLU A 183 0.26 23.59 -5.12
N TYR A 184 -1.04 23.52 -4.78
CA TYR A 184 -1.52 22.65 -3.71
C TYR A 184 -1.15 21.18 -3.97
N PHE A 185 -1.23 20.71 -5.22
CA PHE A 185 -0.85 19.34 -5.59
C PHE A 185 0.58 19.02 -5.16
N TRP A 186 1.52 19.94 -5.40
CA TRP A 186 2.93 19.74 -5.05
C TRP A 186 3.17 19.89 -3.54
N LEU A 187 2.50 20.85 -2.91
CA LEU A 187 2.68 21.13 -1.48
C LEU A 187 2.08 20.03 -0.60
N ASP A 188 0.94 19.47 -0.97
CA ASP A 188 0.28 18.37 -0.24
C ASP A 188 1.17 17.11 -0.21
N ILE A 189 1.89 16.82 -1.30
CA ILE A 189 2.85 15.70 -1.37
C ILE A 189 3.96 15.83 -0.33
N VAL A 190 4.43 17.04 0.01
CA VAL A 190 5.55 17.24 0.93
C VAL A 190 5.14 17.71 2.33
N ASN A 191 3.86 18.03 2.54
CA ASN A 191 3.34 18.54 3.80
C ASN A 191 3.20 17.40 4.85
N PRO A 192 3.98 17.43 5.96
CA PRO A 192 3.93 16.37 6.96
C PRO A 192 2.58 16.26 7.69
N ILE A 193 1.87 17.38 7.88
CA ILE A 193 0.56 17.39 8.53
C ILE A 193 -0.43 16.69 7.60
N TYR A 194 -0.45 17.06 6.32
CA TYR A 194 -1.33 16.43 5.34
C TYR A 194 -1.04 14.92 5.23
N GLN A 195 0.23 14.53 5.12
CA GLN A 195 0.63 13.12 5.07
C GLN A 195 0.18 12.28 6.27
N ASN A 196 -0.02 12.89 7.44
CA ASN A 196 -0.49 12.19 8.63
C ASN A 196 -2.02 12.09 8.72
N HIS A 197 -2.73 12.99 8.05
CA HIS A 197 -4.17 13.18 8.19
C HIS A 197 -4.99 12.90 6.92
N PHE A 198 -4.37 12.72 5.75
CA PHE A 198 -5.11 12.53 4.49
C PHE A 198 -5.99 11.27 4.46
N LEU A 199 -5.74 10.31 5.36
CA LEU A 199 -6.58 9.13 5.55
C LEU A 199 -7.76 9.35 6.50
N ASP A 200 -7.79 10.44 7.28
CA ASP A 200 -8.85 10.69 8.25
C ASP A 200 -10.19 11.02 7.56
N ASP A 201 -10.15 11.53 6.33
CA ASP A 201 -11.33 11.84 5.50
C ASP A 201 -11.87 10.62 4.71
N ILE A 202 -11.24 9.46 4.85
CA ILE A 202 -11.53 8.23 4.09
C ILE A 202 -12.44 7.30 4.91
N SER A 203 -13.61 6.92 4.38
CA SER A 203 -14.69 6.32 5.21
C SER A 203 -15.54 5.20 4.59
N PHE A 204 -15.30 4.74 3.36
CA PHE A 204 -15.96 3.56 2.76
C PHE A 204 -15.51 2.27 3.43
N PHE A 205 -14.20 2.07 3.66
CA PHE A 205 -13.74 1.02 4.58
C PHE A 205 -14.24 1.24 6.00
N GLY A 206 -14.51 2.49 6.40
CA GLY A 206 -15.18 2.83 7.67
C GLY A 206 -16.64 2.38 7.78
N LYS A 207 -17.31 2.03 6.66
CA LYS A 207 -18.67 1.45 6.65
C LYS A 207 -18.66 -0.09 6.76
N LEU A 208 -17.53 -0.74 6.47
CA LEU A 208 -17.33 -2.16 6.72
C LEU A 208 -17.05 -2.33 8.21
N LEU A 209 -18.01 -2.90 8.93
CA LEU A 209 -17.81 -3.31 10.31
C LEU A 209 -16.99 -4.59 10.30
N PHE A 210 -15.68 -4.46 10.46
CA PHE A 210 -14.84 -5.63 10.64
C PHE A 210 -15.01 -6.21 12.02
N ASP A 211 -15.25 -7.51 12.06
CA ASP A 211 -15.21 -8.27 13.29
C ASP A 211 -13.77 -8.71 13.60
N ILE A 212 -13.62 -9.52 14.65
CA ILE A 212 -12.31 -9.98 15.06
C ILE A 212 -11.68 -10.97 14.08
N ASP A 213 -12.48 -11.70 13.31
CA ASP A 213 -11.99 -12.65 12.31
C ASP A 213 -11.44 -11.89 11.10
N ASP A 214 -12.11 -10.83 10.65
CA ASP A 214 -11.58 -9.93 9.62
C ASP A 214 -10.23 -9.30 10.02
N LEU A 215 -10.10 -8.89 11.29
CA LEU A 215 -8.86 -8.35 11.83
C LEU A 215 -7.75 -9.40 11.90
N ILE A 216 -8.10 -10.64 12.25
CA ILE A 216 -7.16 -11.76 12.26
C ILE A 216 -6.68 -12.04 10.85
N ASP A 217 -7.58 -12.10 9.86
CA ASP A 217 -7.23 -12.34 8.46
C ASP A 217 -6.25 -11.29 7.94
N MET A 218 -6.51 -10.01 8.23
CA MET A 218 -5.56 -8.94 7.89
C MET A 218 -4.24 -9.09 8.68
N ALA A 219 -4.29 -9.37 9.98
CA ALA A 219 -3.09 -9.54 10.79
C ALA A 219 -2.23 -10.73 10.34
N GLU A 220 -2.81 -11.82 9.84
CA GLU A 220 -2.06 -12.95 9.29
C GLU A 220 -1.30 -12.56 8.02
N ILE A 221 -1.91 -11.76 7.16
CA ILE A 221 -1.26 -11.21 5.96
C ILE A 221 -0.03 -10.40 6.35
N PHE A 222 -0.19 -9.47 7.29
CA PHE A 222 0.93 -8.61 7.68
C PHE A 222 1.97 -9.33 8.53
N ALA A 223 1.58 -10.29 9.37
CA ALA A 223 2.51 -11.15 10.08
C ALA A 223 3.40 -11.92 9.09
N LYS A 224 2.83 -12.43 7.99
CA LYS A 224 3.61 -13.08 6.93
C LYS A 224 4.60 -12.12 6.28
N VAL A 225 4.13 -10.92 5.92
CA VAL A 225 4.95 -9.85 5.33
C VAL A 225 6.11 -9.45 6.26
N VAL A 226 5.84 -9.30 7.56
CA VAL A 226 6.86 -8.96 8.57
C VAL A 226 7.81 -10.13 8.83
N ASP A 227 7.30 -11.36 8.92
CA ASP A 227 8.15 -12.53 9.12
C ASP A 227 9.12 -12.70 7.92
N GLU A 228 8.68 -12.39 6.69
CA GLU A 228 9.53 -12.36 5.48
C GLU A 228 10.61 -11.26 5.50
N THR A 229 10.46 -10.19 6.28
CA THR A 229 11.50 -9.14 6.44
C THR A 229 12.53 -9.50 7.51
N SER A 230 12.23 -10.47 8.39
CA SER A 230 13.05 -10.80 9.55
C SER A 230 13.99 -11.98 9.30
N HIS A 231 15.11 -12.07 10.04
CA HIS A 231 16.02 -13.22 9.98
C HIS A 231 15.40 -14.53 10.54
N TYR A 232 14.18 -14.48 11.07
CA TYR A 232 13.49 -15.63 11.65
C TYR A 232 12.64 -16.35 10.60
N THR A 233 12.25 -17.59 10.87
CA THR A 233 11.45 -18.41 9.93
C THR A 233 10.13 -17.72 9.59
N ALA A 234 9.64 -17.89 8.35
CA ALA A 234 8.37 -17.36 7.81
C ALA A 234 7.07 -17.76 8.56
N GLU A 235 7.18 -18.37 9.74
CA GLU A 235 6.05 -18.77 10.59
C GLU A 235 6.19 -18.31 12.05
N HIS A 236 7.17 -17.45 12.38
CA HIS A 236 7.46 -17.04 13.76
C HIS A 236 6.24 -16.40 14.43
N SER A 237 5.69 -15.33 13.84
CA SER A 237 4.55 -14.60 14.40
C SER A 237 3.31 -15.50 14.51
N LYS A 238 3.09 -16.37 13.52
CA LYS A 238 1.99 -17.35 13.55
C LYS A 238 2.15 -18.39 14.65
N ASN A 239 3.38 -18.84 14.92
CA ASN A 239 3.66 -19.79 15.99
C ASN A 239 3.52 -19.16 17.38
N VAL A 240 3.99 -17.92 17.57
CA VAL A 240 3.77 -17.15 18.81
C VAL A 240 2.26 -16.95 19.06
N ALA A 241 1.51 -16.56 18.03
CA ALA A 241 0.06 -16.41 18.11
C ALA A 241 -0.66 -17.69 18.55
N LYS A 242 -0.30 -18.84 17.97
CA LYS A 242 -0.84 -20.15 18.37
C LYS A 242 -0.55 -20.48 19.83
N ILE A 243 0.66 -20.20 20.32
CA ILE A 243 1.03 -20.41 21.72
C ILE A 243 0.20 -19.51 22.64
N TYR A 244 0.06 -18.22 22.31
CA TYR A 244 -0.74 -17.27 23.10
C TYR A 244 -2.19 -17.72 23.21
N LYS A 245 -2.80 -18.14 22.09
CA LYS A 245 -4.16 -18.69 22.06
C LYS A 245 -4.28 -19.94 22.92
N PHE A 246 -3.36 -20.90 22.78
CA PHE A 246 -3.39 -22.14 23.55
C PHE A 246 -3.30 -21.89 25.08
N LEU A 247 -2.43 -20.97 25.50
CA LEU A 247 -2.31 -20.60 26.91
C LEU A 247 -3.59 -19.95 27.43
N ALA A 248 -4.24 -19.10 26.62
CA ALA A 248 -5.51 -18.50 26.98
C ALA A 248 -6.63 -19.54 27.14
N GLU A 249 -6.72 -20.51 26.22
CA GLU A 249 -7.67 -21.62 26.31
C GLU A 249 -7.46 -22.45 27.59
N LYS A 250 -6.20 -22.75 27.96
CA LYS A 250 -5.89 -23.49 29.19
C LYS A 250 -6.18 -22.73 30.48
N ARG A 251 -6.20 -21.40 30.42
CA ARG A 251 -6.57 -20.53 31.56
C ARG A 251 -8.09 -20.33 31.68
N GLY A 252 -8.87 -20.82 30.73
CA GLY A 252 -10.34 -20.73 30.76
C GLY A 252 -10.89 -19.40 30.25
N PHE A 253 -10.12 -18.66 29.44
CA PHE A 253 -10.61 -17.45 28.78
C PHE A 253 -11.70 -17.79 27.75
N SER A 254 -12.56 -16.81 27.46
CA SER A 254 -13.60 -16.94 26.44
C SER A 254 -13.04 -17.06 25.03
N ASN A 255 -13.86 -17.52 24.07
CA ASN A 255 -13.45 -17.63 22.67
C ASN A 255 -12.98 -16.29 22.08
N LEU A 256 -13.67 -15.19 22.43
CA LEU A 256 -13.30 -13.84 22.01
C LEU A 256 -11.94 -13.43 22.56
N GLU A 257 -11.69 -13.67 23.85
CA GLU A 257 -10.40 -13.38 24.48
C GLU A 257 -9.28 -14.22 23.87
N CYS A 258 -9.53 -15.51 23.58
CA CYS A 258 -8.57 -16.36 22.90
C CYS A 258 -8.20 -15.84 21.50
N LYS A 259 -9.17 -15.30 20.75
CA LYS A 259 -8.92 -14.61 19.47
C LYS A 259 -8.13 -13.31 19.66
N GLN A 260 -8.38 -12.55 20.72
CA GLN A 260 -7.59 -11.36 21.05
C GLN A 260 -6.14 -11.69 21.38
N PHE A 261 -5.89 -12.78 22.13
CA PHE A 261 -4.54 -13.28 22.40
C PHE A 261 -3.83 -13.75 21.12
N TYR A 262 -4.55 -14.42 20.22
CA TYR A 262 -4.02 -14.80 18.90
C TYR A 262 -3.61 -13.56 18.10
N LEU A 263 -4.50 -12.59 17.97
CA LEU A 263 -4.25 -11.32 17.29
C LEU A 263 -3.05 -10.58 17.89
N ALA A 264 -2.95 -10.50 19.22
CA ALA A 264 -1.82 -9.88 19.90
C ALA A 264 -0.49 -10.59 19.60
N GLY A 265 -0.51 -11.92 19.47
CA GLY A 265 0.67 -12.69 19.06
C GLY A 265 1.10 -12.45 17.62
N LEU A 266 0.14 -12.30 16.68
CA LEU A 266 0.46 -11.95 15.29
C LEU A 266 1.12 -10.58 15.17
N LEU A 267 0.66 -9.62 15.98
CA LEU A 267 1.08 -8.23 15.92
C LEU A 267 2.30 -7.91 16.80
N HIS A 268 2.83 -8.89 17.54
CA HIS A 268 3.83 -8.64 18.59
C HIS A 268 5.16 -8.07 18.07
N ASP A 269 5.51 -8.34 16.82
CA ASP A 269 6.78 -7.95 16.19
C ASP A 269 6.68 -6.71 15.30
N LEU A 270 5.49 -6.13 15.13
CA LEU A 270 5.30 -4.90 14.36
C LEU A 270 6.12 -3.71 14.92
N GLY A 271 6.41 -3.70 16.21
CA GLY A 271 7.22 -2.66 16.86
C GLY A 271 8.73 -2.89 16.84
N LYS A 272 9.21 -4.06 16.38
CA LYS A 272 10.65 -4.37 16.32
C LYS A 272 11.32 -3.87 15.04
N LEU A 273 10.53 -3.32 14.11
CA LEU A 273 10.99 -2.72 12.85
C LEU A 273 11.32 -1.23 12.99
N ALA A 274 11.20 -0.64 14.19
CA ALA A 274 11.44 0.78 14.49
C ALA A 274 12.81 1.02 15.15
#